data_AF-A0A0A1CWW3-F1
#
_entry.id   AF-A0A0A1CWW3-F1
#
_cell.length_a   1.000
_cell.length_b   1.000
_cell.length_c   1.000
_cell.angle_alpha   90.00
_cell.angle_beta   90.00
_cell.angle_gamma   90.00
#
_symmetry.space_group_name_H-M   'P 1'
#
loop_
_entity.id
_entity.type
_entity.pdbx_description
1 polymer ?
#
loop_
_entity_poly.entity_id
_entity_poly.type
_entity_poly.pdbx_seq_one_letter_code
_entity_poly.pdbx_strand_id
1 'polypeptide(L)'
;MAKLTKAQRDWQPNTPKKPRSTRLMFASVVLVLEAFVALFLGLGLFGVHGKNPAYLIAAGVLALLMILACGVIRRPWGPAFGWILQIALIASGIWESSMFVVGVLFAVAWWYALYAGARIDRENAARAKAQAEWDATHPETSAPGETGEVN
;
A
#
# COMPACT_ATOMS: atom_id res chain seq x y z
N MET A 1 32.41 -31.45 13.93
CA MET A 1 31.29 -31.41 12.96
C MET A 1 30.39 -30.23 13.30
N ALA A 2 30.30 -29.21 12.44
CA ALA A 2 29.46 -28.03 12.69
C ALA A 2 27.98 -28.39 12.49
N LYS A 3 27.15 -28.21 13.52
CA LYS A 3 25.70 -28.43 13.43
C LYS A 3 25.06 -27.27 12.65
N LEU A 4 24.46 -27.57 11.51
CA LEU A 4 23.70 -26.59 10.72
C LEU A 4 22.50 -26.05 11.52
N THR A 5 22.36 -24.73 11.54
CA THR A 5 21.25 -24.04 12.20
C THR A 5 19.92 -24.37 11.49
N LYS A 6 18.80 -24.32 12.21
CA LYS A 6 17.47 -24.69 11.66
C LYS A 6 17.13 -23.90 10.40
N ALA A 7 17.48 -22.61 10.38
CA ALA A 7 17.32 -21.72 9.23
C ALA A 7 18.15 -22.12 8.00
N GLN A 8 19.32 -22.75 8.18
CA GLN A 8 20.13 -23.27 7.09
C GLN A 8 19.64 -24.63 6.57
N ARG A 9 18.97 -25.41 7.43
CA ARG A 9 18.43 -26.72 7.07
C ARG A 9 17.10 -26.64 6.32
N ASP A 10 16.30 -25.61 6.63
CA ASP A 10 15.00 -25.37 5.99
C ASP A 10 15.12 -24.41 4.78
N TRP A 11 16.34 -23.96 4.45
CA TRP A 11 16.57 -23.12 3.29
C TRP A 11 16.45 -23.95 2.01
N GLN A 12 15.36 -23.73 1.27
CA GLN A 12 15.17 -24.28 -0.07
C GLN A 12 15.59 -23.23 -1.11
N PRO A 13 16.64 -23.47 -1.91
CA PRO A 13 16.93 -22.64 -3.07
C PRO A 13 15.69 -22.65 -4.00
N ASN A 14 15.30 -21.49 -4.51
CA ASN A 14 14.15 -21.26 -5.41
C ASN A 14 12.74 -21.32 -4.81
N THR A 15 12.54 -21.06 -3.50
CA THR A 15 11.16 -20.85 -3.00
C THR A 15 10.54 -19.60 -3.66
N PRO A 16 9.43 -19.71 -4.41
CA PRO A 16 8.82 -18.54 -5.06
C PRO A 16 8.32 -17.54 -4.01
N LYS A 17 8.72 -16.27 -4.13
CA LYS A 17 8.30 -15.21 -3.21
C LYS A 17 6.82 -14.89 -3.43
N LYS A 18 6.03 -14.86 -2.36
CA LYS A 18 4.62 -14.46 -2.42
C LYS A 18 4.51 -13.05 -3.03
N PRO A 19 3.78 -12.87 -4.15
CA PRO A 19 3.61 -11.55 -4.75
C PRO A 19 2.89 -10.61 -3.79
N ARG A 20 3.32 -9.34 -3.76
CA ARG A 20 2.68 -8.30 -2.94
C ARG A 20 1.33 -7.93 -3.58
N SER A 21 0.29 -7.78 -2.75
CA SER A 21 -1.04 -7.37 -3.21
C SER A 21 -1.00 -5.97 -3.84
N THR A 22 -1.47 -5.87 -5.08
CA THR A 22 -1.57 -4.62 -5.85
C THR A 22 -2.56 -3.67 -5.20
N ARG A 23 -3.66 -4.19 -4.63
CA ARG A 23 -4.62 -3.39 -3.84
C ARG A 23 -3.94 -2.63 -2.71
N LEU A 24 -3.04 -3.29 -1.97
CA LEU A 24 -2.31 -2.66 -0.88
C LEU A 24 -1.38 -1.55 -1.41
N MET A 25 -0.73 -1.75 -2.56
CA MET A 25 0.14 -0.73 -3.13
C MET A 25 -0.63 0.54 -3.50
N PHE A 26 -1.73 0.42 -4.23
CA PHE A 26 -2.53 1.60 -4.62
C PHE A 26 -3.10 2.31 -3.41
N ALA A 27 -3.65 1.56 -2.44
CA ALA A 27 -4.22 2.16 -1.26
C ALA A 27 -3.16 2.85 -0.37
N SER A 28 -1.94 2.31 -0.29
CA SER A 28 -0.81 2.98 0.38
C SER A 28 -0.41 4.28 -0.33
N VAL A 29 -0.38 4.31 -1.66
CA VAL A 29 -0.07 5.54 -2.43
C VAL A 29 -1.10 6.64 -2.13
N VAL A 30 -2.39 6.30 -2.12
CA VAL A 30 -3.47 7.25 -1.79
C VAL A 30 -3.26 7.84 -0.39
N LEU A 31 -3.05 7.00 0.63
CA LEU A 31 -2.83 7.47 2.01
C LEU A 31 -1.61 8.36 2.17
N VAL A 32 -0.51 8.03 1.48
CA VAL A 32 0.72 8.85 1.54
C VAL A 32 0.47 10.22 0.91
N LEU A 33 -0.21 10.27 -0.24
CA LEU A 33 -0.55 11.53 -0.88
C LEU A 33 -1.49 12.37 -0.01
N GLU A 34 -2.47 11.76 0.65
CA GLU A 34 -3.33 12.46 1.61
C GLU A 34 -2.56 13.02 2.80
N ALA A 35 -1.55 12.29 3.29
CA ALA A 35 -0.70 12.79 4.37
C ALA A 35 0.02 14.09 3.98
N PHE A 36 0.46 14.20 2.72
CA PHE A 36 1.01 15.45 2.19
C PHE A 36 -0.04 16.56 2.07
N VAL A 37 -1.26 16.23 1.62
CA VAL A 37 -2.36 17.19 1.56
C VAL A 37 -2.71 17.72 2.95
N ALA A 38 -2.79 16.85 3.95
CA ALA A 38 -3.03 17.23 5.35
C ALA A 38 -1.93 18.15 5.89
N LEU A 39 -0.67 17.89 5.54
CA LEU A 39 0.46 18.75 5.89
C LEU A 39 0.30 20.13 5.25
N PHE A 40 0.01 20.19 3.95
CA PHE A 40 -0.18 21.46 3.23
C PHE A 40 -1.39 22.24 3.71
N LEU A 41 -2.47 21.57 4.09
CA LEU A 41 -3.61 22.21 4.74
C LEU A 41 -3.17 22.90 6.04
N GLY A 42 -2.42 22.20 6.89
CA GLY A 42 -1.85 22.78 8.11
C GLY A 42 -0.97 24.00 7.86
N LEU A 43 -0.12 23.92 6.84
CA LEU A 43 0.77 25.02 6.45
C LEU A 43 -0.01 26.22 5.89
N GLY A 44 -1.04 25.97 5.08
CA GLY A 44 -1.94 27.01 4.57
C GLY A 44 -2.68 27.72 5.70
N LEU A 45 -3.27 26.95 6.62
CA LEU A 45 -3.95 27.50 7.79
C LEU A 45 -3.00 28.29 8.68
N PHE A 46 -1.78 27.79 8.91
CA PHE A 46 -0.72 28.52 9.63
C PHE A 46 -0.39 29.86 8.97
N GLY A 47 -0.28 29.89 7.63
CA GLY A 47 0.03 31.11 6.87
C GLY A 47 -1.07 32.16 6.96
N VAL A 48 -2.34 31.74 6.90
CA VAL A 48 -3.50 32.66 6.90
C VAL A 48 -3.89 33.10 8.32
N HIS A 49 -3.76 32.25 9.33
CA HIS A 49 -4.26 32.50 10.69
C HIS A 49 -3.18 32.98 11.67
N GLY A 50 -2.28 33.85 11.22
CA GLY A 50 -1.36 34.56 12.11
C GLY A 50 -0.24 33.71 12.71
N LYS A 51 0.19 32.64 12.02
CA LYS A 51 1.35 31.81 12.41
C LYS A 51 1.21 31.11 13.77
N ASN A 52 0.00 30.69 14.15
CA ASN A 52 -0.20 29.90 15.36
C ASN A 52 0.39 28.48 15.19
N PRO A 53 1.40 28.05 15.98
CA PRO A 53 2.05 26.75 15.83
C PRO A 53 1.12 25.56 16.03
N ALA A 54 -0.05 25.74 16.67
CA ALA A 54 -1.04 24.69 16.86
C ALA A 54 -1.49 24.04 15.54
N TYR A 55 -1.57 24.81 14.44
CA TYR A 55 -1.95 24.28 13.13
C TYR A 55 -0.90 23.32 12.55
N LEU A 56 0.38 23.61 12.76
CA LEU A 56 1.48 22.74 12.31
C LEU A 56 1.55 21.46 13.14
N ILE A 57 1.31 21.55 14.45
CA ILE A 57 1.25 20.39 15.34
C ILE A 57 0.07 19.49 14.95
N ALA A 58 -1.13 20.07 14.74
CA ALA A 58 -2.32 19.32 14.33
C ALA A 58 -2.12 18.62 12.99
N ALA A 59 -1.51 19.30 12.01
CA ALA A 59 -1.21 18.72 10.71
C ALA A 59 -0.12 17.63 10.76
N GLY A 60 0.91 17.82 11.60
CA GLY A 60 1.92 16.80 11.85
C GLY A 60 1.32 15.54 12.49
N VAL A 61 0.42 15.70 13.46
CA VAL A 61 -0.32 14.58 14.07
C VAL A 61 -1.21 13.88 13.03
N LEU A 62 -1.94 14.63 12.21
CA LEU A 62 -2.78 14.07 11.16
C LEU A 62 -1.95 13.29 10.13
N ALA A 63 -0.83 13.85 9.66
CA ALA A 63 0.10 13.18 8.76
C ALA A 63 0.67 11.90 9.38
N LEU A 64 1.04 11.93 10.66
CA LEU A 64 1.51 10.74 11.39
C LEU A 64 0.42 9.67 11.47
N LEU A 65 -0.83 10.05 11.75
CA LEU A 65 -1.97 9.13 11.76
C LEU A 65 -2.20 8.50 10.38
N MET A 66 -2.04 9.25 9.30
CA MET A 66 -2.13 8.71 7.93
C MET A 66 -0.98 7.74 7.60
N ILE A 67 0.24 8.01 8.08
CA ILE A 67 1.36 7.07 7.95
C ILE A 67 1.10 5.80 8.76
N LEU A 68 0.58 5.92 9.99
CA LEU A 68 0.20 4.77 10.80
C LEU A 68 -0.94 3.97 10.17
N ALA A 69 -1.85 4.64 9.44
CA ALA A 69 -2.91 4.00 8.66
C ALA A 69 -2.36 3.02 7.61
N CYS A 70 -1.21 3.30 7.01
CA CYS A 70 -0.55 2.37 6.08
C CYS A 70 -0.19 1.03 6.74
N GLY A 71 0.07 1.00 8.06
CA GLY A 71 0.26 -0.23 8.82
C GLY A 71 -1.05 -0.98 9.06
N VAL A 72 -2.14 -0.25 9.36
CA VAL A 72 -3.47 -0.80 9.66
C VAL A 72 -4.15 -1.35 8.42
N ILE A 73 -3.85 -0.82 7.23
CA ILE A 73 -4.48 -1.23 5.97
C ILE A 73 -4.26 -2.71 5.62
N ARG A 74 -3.24 -3.34 6.22
CA ARG A 74 -2.93 -4.76 6.06
C ARG A 74 -3.94 -5.67 6.77
N ARG A 75 -4.78 -5.11 7.65
CA ARG A 75 -5.83 -5.84 8.40
C ARG A 75 -7.13 -5.88 7.60
N PRO A 76 -8.03 -6.86 7.85
CA PRO A 76 -9.32 -6.97 7.15
C PRO A 76 -10.23 -5.73 7.35
N TRP A 77 -10.05 -4.98 8.44
CA TRP A 77 -10.75 -3.74 8.75
C TRP A 77 -10.11 -2.48 8.12
N GLY A 78 -8.95 -2.64 7.47
CA GLY A 78 -8.20 -1.53 6.83
C GLY A 78 -9.02 -0.67 5.87
N PRO A 79 -9.84 -1.26 4.98
CA PRO A 79 -10.69 -0.48 4.07
C PRO A 79 -11.72 0.41 4.78
N ALA A 80 -12.30 -0.06 5.89
CA ALA A 80 -13.24 0.73 6.68
C ALA A 80 -12.52 1.90 7.37
N PHE A 81 -11.32 1.67 7.89
CA PHE A 81 -10.50 2.73 8.47
C PHE A 81 -10.14 3.82 7.46
N GLY A 82 -9.81 3.44 6.22
CA GLY A 82 -9.55 4.42 5.17
C GLY A 82 -10.78 5.26 4.81
N TRP A 83 -11.99 4.70 4.82
CA TRP A 83 -13.21 5.50 4.64
C TRP A 83 -13.42 6.54 5.75
N ILE A 84 -13.07 6.20 6.99
CA ILE A 84 -13.09 7.17 8.10
C ILE A 84 -12.11 8.32 7.81
N LEU A 85 -10.91 8.01 7.32
CA LEU A 85 -9.92 9.01 6.91
C LEU A 85 -10.41 9.89 5.76
N GLN A 86 -11.11 9.32 4.76
CA GLN A 86 -11.72 10.08 3.67
C GLN A 86 -12.72 11.11 4.20
N ILE A 87 -13.61 10.69 5.10
CA ILE A 87 -14.60 11.58 5.72
C ILE A 87 -13.91 12.67 6.52
N ALA A 88 -12.86 12.33 7.28
CA ALA A 88 -12.08 13.31 8.04
C ALA A 88 -11.39 14.33 7.11
N LEU A 89 -10.84 13.89 5.98
CA LEU A 89 -10.24 14.76 4.98
C LEU A 89 -11.27 15.70 4.35
N ILE A 90 -12.45 15.19 3.98
CA ILE A 90 -13.53 16.02 3.44
C ILE A 90 -14.03 17.02 4.49
N ALA A 91 -14.17 16.61 5.75
CA ALA A 91 -14.57 17.48 6.86
C ALA A 91 -13.57 18.61 7.12
N SER A 92 -12.29 18.42 6.79
CA SER A 92 -11.28 19.48 6.85
C SER A 92 -11.61 20.67 5.91
N GLY A 93 -12.49 20.45 4.93
CA GLY A 93 -13.12 21.48 4.08
C GLY A 93 -13.82 22.60 4.83
N ILE A 94 -14.22 22.37 6.08
CA ILE A 94 -14.83 23.41 6.93
C ILE A 94 -13.84 24.55 7.23
N TRP A 95 -12.54 24.24 7.33
CA TRP A 95 -11.49 25.24 7.54
C TRP A 95 -10.98 25.85 6.23
N GLU A 96 -10.87 25.04 5.19
CA GLU A 96 -10.40 25.46 3.86
C GLU A 96 -11.34 24.87 2.81
N SER A 97 -12.26 25.69 2.27
CA SER A 97 -13.34 25.19 1.39
C SER A 97 -12.84 24.45 0.15
N SER A 98 -11.64 24.77 -0.33
CA SER A 98 -10.98 24.05 -1.43
C SER A 98 -10.79 22.55 -1.14
N MET A 99 -10.69 22.15 0.14
CA MET A 99 -10.48 20.75 0.54
C MET A 99 -11.71 19.87 0.34
N PHE A 100 -12.92 20.42 0.16
CA PHE A 100 -14.07 19.59 -0.23
C PHE A 100 -13.83 18.93 -1.59
N VAL A 101 -13.31 19.68 -2.56
CA VAL A 101 -13.00 19.13 -3.89
C VAL A 101 -11.87 18.11 -3.79
N VAL A 102 -10.80 18.45 -3.08
CA VAL A 102 -9.63 17.56 -2.90
C VAL A 102 -10.05 16.27 -2.19
N GLY A 103 -10.77 16.35 -1.08
CA GLY A 103 -11.23 15.19 -0.32
C GLY A 103 -12.15 14.28 -1.13
N VAL A 104 -13.04 14.84 -1.95
CA VAL A 104 -13.88 14.04 -2.86
C VAL A 104 -13.05 13.32 -3.91
N LEU A 105 -12.07 13.99 -4.53
CA LEU A 105 -11.18 13.37 -5.52
C LEU A 105 -10.38 12.22 -4.89
N PHE A 106 -9.88 12.40 -3.68
CA PHE A 106 -9.20 11.36 -2.93
C PHE A 106 -10.11 10.20 -2.54
N ALA A 107 -11.36 10.47 -2.16
CA ALA A 107 -12.33 9.43 -1.85
C ALA A 107 -12.66 8.57 -3.09
N VAL A 108 -12.77 9.21 -4.26
CA VAL A 108 -12.93 8.50 -5.55
C VAL A 108 -11.68 7.69 -5.89
N ALA A 109 -10.48 8.27 -5.72
CA ALA A 109 -9.22 7.57 -5.96
C ALA A 109 -9.04 6.37 -5.01
N TRP A 110 -9.44 6.52 -3.74
CA TRP A 110 -9.46 5.47 -2.73
C TRP A 110 -10.39 4.33 -3.15
N TRP A 111 -11.64 4.65 -3.48
CA TRP A 111 -12.60 3.67 -3.98
C TRP A 111 -12.06 2.92 -5.20
N TYR A 112 -11.52 3.66 -6.16
CA TYR A 112 -10.93 3.09 -7.38
C TYR A 112 -9.72 2.20 -7.06
N ALA A 113 -8.84 2.60 -6.15
CA ALA A 113 -7.71 1.80 -5.70
C ALA A 113 -8.16 0.45 -5.09
N LEU A 114 -9.23 0.46 -4.29
CA LEU A 114 -9.80 -0.77 -3.73
C LEU A 114 -10.43 -1.65 -4.80
N TYR A 115 -11.19 -1.05 -5.73
CA TYR A 115 -11.88 -1.77 -6.80
C TYR A 115 -10.92 -2.36 -7.84
N ALA A 116 -10.06 -1.52 -8.43
CA ALA A 116 -9.08 -1.92 -9.43
C ALA A 116 -8.02 -2.85 -8.83
N GLY A 117 -7.57 -2.57 -7.61
CA GLY A 117 -6.64 -3.44 -6.89
C GLY A 117 -7.22 -4.83 -6.65
N ALA A 118 -8.48 -4.93 -6.23
CA ALA A 118 -9.15 -6.22 -6.05
C ALA A 118 -9.34 -6.98 -7.37
N ARG A 119 -9.59 -6.27 -8.48
CA ARG A 119 -9.67 -6.89 -9.82
C ARG A 119 -8.33 -7.47 -10.24
N ILE A 120 -7.26 -6.68 -10.17
CA ILE A 120 -5.91 -7.10 -10.58
C ILE A 120 -5.38 -8.21 -9.69
N ASP A 121 -5.63 -8.15 -8.37
CA ASP A 121 -5.21 -9.21 -7.45
C ASP A 121 -5.88 -10.55 -7.77
N ARG A 122 -7.15 -10.56 -8.22
CA ARG A 122 -7.82 -11.79 -8.66
C ARG A 122 -7.19 -12.36 -9.92
N GLU A 123 -6.89 -11.51 -10.91
CA GLU A 123 -6.24 -11.91 -12.16
C GLU A 123 -4.83 -12.46 -11.91
N ASN A 124 -4.05 -11.78 -11.07
CA ASN A 124 -2.70 -12.21 -10.67
C ASN A 124 -2.73 -13.52 -9.88
N ALA A 125 -3.71 -13.70 -8.98
CA ALA A 125 -3.87 -14.96 -8.24
C ALA A 125 -4.22 -16.14 -9.16
N ALA A 126 -5.04 -15.93 -10.19
CA ALA A 126 -5.34 -16.95 -11.18
C ALA A 126 -4.10 -17.34 -11.99
N ARG A 127 -3.32 -16.35 -12.45
CA ARG A 127 -2.04 -16.58 -13.16
C ARG A 127 -1.01 -17.31 -12.31
N ALA A 128 -0.90 -16.94 -11.03
CA ALA A 128 0.03 -17.58 -10.10
C ALA A 128 -0.31 -19.07 -9.85
N LYS A 129 -1.60 -19.43 -9.84
CA LYS A 129 -2.03 -20.83 -9.76
C LYS A 129 -1.67 -21.60 -11.03
N ALA A 130 -1.96 -21.04 -12.20
CA ALA A 130 -1.61 -21.66 -13.48
C ALA A 130 -0.09 -21.86 -13.63
N GLN A 131 0.73 -20.90 -13.19
CA GLN A 131 2.19 -21.06 -13.18
C GLN A 131 2.63 -22.16 -12.22
N ALA A 132 2.06 -22.24 -11.02
CA ALA A 132 2.40 -23.29 -10.06
C ALA A 132 2.02 -24.70 -10.56
N GLU A 133 0.93 -24.83 -11.31
CA GLU A 133 0.53 -26.08 -11.98
C GLU A 133 1.48 -26.44 -13.14
N TRP A 134 1.92 -25.45 -13.92
CA TRP A 134 2.91 -25.64 -14.97
C TRP A 134 4.27 -26.06 -14.41
N ASP A 135 4.77 -25.38 -13.38
CA ASP A 135 6.04 -25.69 -12.72
C ASP A 135 6.02 -27.09 -12.06
N ALA A 136 4.86 -27.51 -11.53
CA ALA A 136 4.68 -28.86 -10.98
C ALA A 136 4.68 -29.96 -12.06
N THR A 137 4.34 -29.60 -13.31
CA THR A 137 4.30 -30.54 -14.45
C THR A 137 5.57 -30.53 -15.29
N HIS A 138 6.41 -29.50 -15.20
CA HIS A 138 7.66 -29.34 -15.99
C HIS A 138 8.88 -28.95 -15.13
N PRO A 139 9.34 -29.82 -14.20
CA PRO A 139 10.41 -29.51 -13.24
C PRO A 139 11.77 -29.19 -13.91
N GLU A 140 12.06 -29.76 -15.08
CA GLU A 140 13.29 -29.58 -15.86
C GLU A 140 13.49 -28.17 -16.44
N THR A 141 12.42 -27.39 -16.64
CA THR A 141 12.53 -26.00 -17.15
C THR A 141 12.95 -25.00 -16.06
N SER A 142 12.90 -25.42 -14.79
CA SER A 142 13.17 -24.58 -13.61
C SER A 142 14.62 -24.69 -13.10
N ALA A 143 15.44 -25.56 -13.69
CA ALA A 143 16.84 -25.74 -13.31
C ALA A 143 17.69 -24.57 -13.87
N PRO A 144 18.34 -23.75 -13.02
CA PRO A 144 19.26 -22.74 -13.51
C PRO A 144 20.56 -23.44 -13.94
N GLY A 145 20.74 -23.64 -15.26
CA GLY A 145 22.06 -23.87 -15.85
C GLY A 145 22.29 -25.14 -16.66
N GLU A 146 21.42 -25.48 -17.62
CA GLU A 146 21.77 -26.49 -18.65
C GLU A 146 21.63 -25.95 -20.09
N THR A 147 21.68 -24.63 -20.27
CA THR A 147 21.88 -24.00 -21.59
C THR A 147 23.35 -23.65 -21.75
N GLY A 148 24.19 -24.62 -22.12
CA GLY A 148 25.59 -24.31 -22.38
C GLY A 148 26.58 -25.44 -22.66
N GLU A 149 26.16 -26.68 -22.96
CA GLU A 149 27.10 -27.70 -23.48
C GLU A 149 26.45 -28.50 -24.62
N VAL A 150 26.37 -27.87 -25.80
CA VAL A 150 26.28 -28.57 -27.09
C VAL A 150 26.91 -27.68 -28.15
N ASN A 151 28.24 -27.67 -28.18
CA ASN A 151 29.12 -28.02 -29.31
C ASN A 151 30.57 -27.73 -28.93
#